data_AF-A0A1A7NQX9-F1
#
_entry.id   AF-A0A1A7NQX9-F1
#
_cell.length_a   1.000
_cell.length_b   1.000
_cell.length_c   1.000
_cell.angle_alpha   90.00
_cell.angle_beta   90.00
_cell.angle_gamma   90.00
#
_symmetry.space_group_name_H-M   'P 1'
#
loop_
_entity.id
_entity.type
_entity.pdbx_description
1 polymer ?
#
loop_
_entity_poly.entity_id
_entity_poly.type
_entity_poly.pdbx_seq_one_letter_code
_entity_poly.pdbx_strand_id
1 'polypeptide(L)'
;MNAIILAAGLGSRFKDFVSNSHKALLPISSIPNIERTIKFLQEANIYNIFIVTGYNSHLFEYLHNKYKCKIIYNEKYKEYNSIYSFFKISNYFKNSYVIDADVVLFRNVFLEKLENSTYFLVQRSKKEKEWIPILDKTGIISQIDVSDDEKPSLLGISFWKENDSFLIKKELSNYLSIDTLSNPKYYWDDIPRKLIFTKKLAVKTFLLNDCDAGEMDTVEDYLNLLKYKNS
;
A
#
# COMPACT_ATOMS: atom_id res chain seq x y z
N MET A 1 11.03 8.51 10.42
CA MET A 1 9.80 7.85 9.96
C MET A 1 10.20 6.61 9.17
N ASN A 2 9.37 5.57 9.14
CA ASN A 2 9.62 4.37 8.32
C ASN A 2 8.69 4.35 7.10
N ALA A 3 9.06 3.63 6.06
CA ALA A 3 8.16 3.30 4.96
C ALA A 3 8.22 1.80 4.69
N ILE A 4 7.05 1.19 4.55
CA ILE A 4 6.87 -0.23 4.26
C ILE A 4 6.18 -0.32 2.91
N ILE A 5 6.83 -0.99 1.95
CA ILE A 5 6.28 -1.25 0.63
C ILE A 5 5.93 -2.74 0.53
N LEU A 6 4.65 -3.06 0.30
CA LEU A 6 4.17 -4.43 0.14
C LEU A 6 4.22 -4.83 -1.34
N ALA A 7 5.23 -5.61 -1.71
CA ALA A 7 5.56 -5.99 -3.09
C ALA A 7 5.70 -7.52 -3.27
N ALA A 8 4.99 -8.33 -2.47
CA ALA A 8 5.13 -9.78 -2.50
C ALA A 8 4.21 -10.48 -3.52
N GLY A 9 3.14 -9.80 -3.95
CA GLY A 9 2.06 -10.39 -4.73
C GLY A 9 2.47 -10.85 -6.14
N LEU A 10 1.76 -11.86 -6.64
CA LEU A 10 2.03 -12.46 -7.96
C LEU A 10 1.73 -11.53 -9.14
N GLY A 11 0.86 -10.54 -8.96
CA GLY A 11 0.35 -9.73 -10.09
C GLY A 11 -0.31 -10.61 -11.16
N SER A 12 -1.15 -11.57 -10.76
CA SER A 12 -1.72 -12.60 -11.66
C SER A 12 -2.41 -12.04 -12.91
N ARG A 13 -2.98 -10.83 -12.83
CA ARG A 13 -3.61 -10.12 -13.97
C ARG A 13 -2.60 -9.58 -15.00
N PHE A 14 -1.30 -9.63 -14.69
CA PHE A 14 -0.17 -9.26 -15.55
C PHE A 14 0.62 -10.48 -16.05
N LYS A 15 0.24 -11.71 -15.69
CA LYS A 15 1.12 -12.89 -15.77
C LYS A 15 1.75 -13.11 -17.15
N ASP A 16 1.02 -12.84 -18.24
CA ASP A 16 1.55 -12.99 -19.61
C ASP A 16 2.40 -11.78 -20.04
N PHE A 17 2.16 -10.60 -19.46
CA PHE A 17 2.88 -9.36 -19.74
C PHE A 17 4.20 -9.24 -18.96
N VAL A 18 4.30 -9.85 -17.78
CA VAL A 18 5.48 -9.77 -16.89
C VAL A 18 6.09 -11.12 -16.56
N SER A 19 6.04 -12.10 -17.46
CA SER A 19 6.45 -13.49 -17.21
C SER A 19 7.85 -13.66 -16.56
N ASN A 20 8.76 -12.70 -16.77
CA ASN A 20 10.10 -12.64 -16.16
C ASN A 20 10.36 -11.35 -15.35
N SER A 21 9.31 -10.63 -14.94
CA SER A 21 9.41 -9.37 -14.21
C SER A 21 8.42 -9.33 -13.03
N HIS A 22 8.26 -8.17 -12.41
CA HIS A 22 7.27 -7.91 -11.37
C HIS A 22 6.56 -6.59 -11.67
N LYS A 23 5.26 -6.48 -11.40
CA LYS A 23 4.47 -5.27 -11.70
C LYS A 23 5.11 -4.00 -11.14
N ALA A 24 5.57 -4.02 -9.89
CA ALA A 24 6.28 -2.92 -9.24
C ALA A 24 7.61 -2.50 -9.91
N LEU A 25 8.14 -3.31 -10.82
CA LEU A 25 9.36 -3.02 -11.59
C LEU A 25 9.05 -2.54 -13.02
N LEU A 26 7.77 -2.49 -13.42
CA LEU A 26 7.37 -1.90 -14.70
C LEU A 26 7.72 -0.41 -14.72
N PRO A 27 8.28 0.09 -15.82
CA PRO A 27 8.68 1.49 -15.93
C PRO A 27 7.48 2.41 -16.15
N ILE A 28 7.38 3.49 -15.38
CA ILE A 28 6.54 4.64 -15.68
C ILE A 28 7.48 5.78 -16.05
N SER A 29 7.34 6.33 -17.26
CA SER A 29 8.28 7.33 -17.80
C SER A 29 9.75 6.89 -17.66
N SER A 30 10.04 5.65 -18.07
CA SER A 30 11.37 5.01 -18.04
C SER A 30 11.97 4.72 -16.66
N ILE A 31 11.26 4.99 -15.56
CA ILE A 31 11.71 4.69 -14.19
C ILE A 31 10.82 3.57 -13.60
N PRO A 32 11.39 2.48 -13.06
CA PRO A 32 10.59 1.43 -12.42
C PRO A 32 9.64 2.00 -11.36
N ASN A 33 8.40 1.52 -11.29
CA ASN A 33 7.36 2.03 -10.38
C ASN A 33 7.89 2.22 -8.94
N ILE A 34 8.47 1.15 -8.40
CA ILE A 34 8.98 1.15 -7.03
C ILE A 34 10.15 2.12 -6.81
N GLU A 35 11.00 2.35 -7.82
CA GLU A 35 12.09 3.32 -7.70
C GLU A 35 11.56 4.75 -7.55
N ARG A 36 10.46 5.09 -8.22
CA ARG A 36 9.85 6.40 -8.10
C ARG A 36 9.25 6.61 -6.71
N THR A 37 8.56 5.60 -6.18
CA THR A 37 8.07 5.62 -4.79
C THR A 37 9.23 5.81 -3.80
N ILE A 38 10.34 5.09 -3.99
CA ILE A 38 11.54 5.21 -3.15
C ILE A 38 12.14 6.63 -3.25
N LYS A 39 12.25 7.20 -4.44
CA LYS A 39 12.77 8.57 -4.63
C LYS A 39 11.88 9.60 -3.93
N PHE A 40 10.56 9.51 -4.09
CA PHE A 40 9.63 10.40 -3.40
C PHE A 40 9.70 10.28 -1.87
N LEU A 41 9.87 9.07 -1.34
CA LEU A 41 10.11 8.87 0.10
C LEU A 41 11.41 9.54 0.55
N GLN A 42 12.51 9.38 -0.19
CA GLN A 42 13.80 9.97 0.15
C GLN A 42 13.78 11.50 0.06
N GLU A 43 13.13 12.06 -0.96
CA GLU A 43 12.88 13.51 -1.09
C GLU A 43 12.08 14.07 0.09
N ALA A 44 11.18 13.27 0.67
CA ALA A 44 10.44 13.60 1.88
C ALA A 44 11.19 13.27 3.19
N ASN A 45 12.50 13.04 3.13
CA ASN A 45 13.38 12.69 4.25
C ASN A 45 13.06 11.34 4.94
N ILE A 46 12.45 10.39 4.21
CA ILE A 46 12.09 9.06 4.72
C ILE A 46 13.08 8.02 4.15
N TYR A 47 14.15 7.77 4.89
CA TYR A 47 15.24 6.88 4.44
C TYR A 47 15.12 5.44 4.95
N ASN A 48 14.35 5.19 6.01
CA ASN A 48 14.11 3.84 6.54
C ASN A 48 13.04 3.13 5.72
N ILE A 49 13.45 2.60 4.57
CA ILE A 49 12.55 1.96 3.60
C ILE A 49 12.70 0.44 3.66
N PHE A 50 11.59 -0.24 3.92
CA PHE A 50 11.47 -1.68 3.98
C PHE A 50 10.57 -2.17 2.86
N ILE A 51 11.00 -3.19 2.11
CA ILE A 51 10.25 -3.73 0.98
C ILE A 51 10.01 -5.21 1.24
N VAL A 52 8.75 -5.59 1.36
CA VAL A 52 8.36 -7.00 1.51
C VAL A 52 8.16 -7.59 0.12
N THR A 53 9.01 -8.53 -0.26
CA THR A 53 9.01 -9.18 -1.57
C THR A 53 8.53 -10.62 -1.47
N GLY A 54 8.27 -11.24 -2.62
CA GLY A 54 7.78 -12.61 -2.71
C GLY A 54 8.07 -13.14 -4.10
N TYR A 55 7.08 -13.06 -4.99
CA TYR A 55 7.28 -13.41 -6.40
C TYR A 55 8.46 -12.64 -7.01
N ASN A 56 9.36 -13.35 -7.67
CA ASN A 56 10.57 -12.79 -8.30
C ASN A 56 11.40 -11.87 -7.37
N SER A 57 11.50 -12.20 -6.08
CA SER A 57 12.20 -11.38 -5.07
C SER A 57 13.63 -10.98 -5.46
N HIS A 58 14.37 -11.85 -6.16
CA HIS A 58 15.75 -11.58 -6.59
C HIS A 58 15.86 -10.30 -7.46
N LEU A 59 14.80 -9.95 -8.21
CA LEU A 59 14.77 -8.74 -9.04
C LEU A 59 14.78 -7.44 -8.23
N PHE A 60 14.50 -7.48 -6.92
CA PHE A 60 14.48 -6.31 -6.05
C PHE A 60 15.79 -6.08 -5.30
N GLU A 61 16.73 -7.04 -5.31
CA GLU A 61 17.95 -7.00 -4.50
C GLU A 61 18.82 -5.78 -4.81
N TYR A 62 18.82 -5.31 -6.06
CA TYR A 62 19.58 -4.13 -6.46
C TYR A 62 19.15 -2.85 -5.70
N LEU A 63 17.91 -2.78 -5.23
CA LEU A 63 17.39 -1.65 -4.45
C LEU A 63 18.12 -1.49 -3.12
N HIS A 64 18.65 -2.57 -2.55
CA HIS A 64 19.50 -2.51 -1.37
C HIS A 64 20.76 -1.69 -1.65
N ASN A 65 21.47 -2.00 -2.74
CA ASN A 65 22.72 -1.33 -3.06
C ASN A 65 22.50 0.12 -3.50
N LYS A 66 21.51 0.33 -4.37
CA LYS A 66 21.19 1.62 -5.01
C LYS A 66 20.53 2.62 -4.06
N TYR A 67 19.62 2.17 -3.19
CA TYR A 67 18.79 3.05 -2.36
C TYR A 67 18.86 2.76 -0.86
N LYS A 68 19.68 1.79 -0.43
CA LYS A 68 19.80 1.35 0.97
C LYS A 68 18.50 0.81 1.57
N CYS A 69 17.58 0.33 0.74
CA CYS A 69 16.37 -0.32 1.19
C CYS A 69 16.68 -1.65 1.88
N LYS A 70 15.85 -2.04 2.85
CA LYS A 70 15.88 -3.39 3.43
C LYS A 70 14.84 -4.26 2.73
N ILE A 71 15.29 -5.38 2.16
CA ILE A 71 14.42 -6.35 1.49
C ILE A 71 14.08 -7.48 2.45
N ILE A 72 12.78 -7.82 2.57
CA ILE A 72 12.27 -8.90 3.42
C ILE A 72 11.51 -9.87 2.53
N TYR A 73 11.98 -11.10 2.44
CA TYR A 73 11.29 -12.13 1.68
C TYR A 73 10.13 -12.71 2.49
N ASN A 74 8.93 -12.70 1.89
CA ASN A 74 7.78 -13.47 2.33
C ASN A 74 7.74 -14.79 1.54
N GLU A 75 8.11 -15.89 2.19
CA GLU A 75 8.08 -17.24 1.65
C GLU A 75 6.67 -17.78 1.38
N LYS A 76 5.64 -17.22 2.03
CA LYS A 76 4.23 -17.60 1.91
C LYS A 76 3.43 -16.75 0.93
N TYR A 77 4.09 -15.98 0.07
CA TYR A 77 3.45 -15.08 -0.90
C TYR A 77 2.45 -15.76 -1.87
N LYS A 78 2.60 -17.07 -2.10
CA LYS A 78 1.67 -17.87 -2.93
C LYS A 78 0.48 -18.40 -2.14
N GLU A 79 0.62 -18.55 -0.83
CA GLU A 79 -0.35 -19.22 0.04
C GLU A 79 -1.30 -18.21 0.70
N TYR A 80 -0.78 -17.05 1.11
CA TYR A 80 -1.51 -16.08 1.90
C TYR A 80 -1.53 -14.70 1.24
N ASN A 81 -2.56 -13.93 1.60
CA ASN A 81 -2.70 -12.55 1.17
C ASN A 81 -1.83 -11.59 2.03
N SER A 82 -2.06 -10.27 1.93
CA SER A 82 -1.16 -9.23 2.45
C SER A 82 -0.96 -9.23 3.97
N ILE A 83 -1.84 -9.85 4.77
CA ILE A 83 -1.65 -10.01 6.23
C ILE A 83 -0.30 -10.63 6.55
N TYR A 84 0.08 -11.70 5.84
CA TYR A 84 1.33 -12.39 6.16
C TYR A 84 2.56 -11.57 5.74
N SER A 85 2.47 -10.85 4.60
CA SER A 85 3.50 -9.88 4.20
C SER A 85 3.68 -8.80 5.27
N PHE A 86 2.58 -8.26 5.80
CA PHE A 86 2.60 -7.28 6.87
C PHE A 86 3.16 -7.87 8.19
N PHE A 87 2.81 -9.12 8.52
CA PHE A 87 3.36 -9.81 9.69
C PHE A 87 4.89 -9.89 9.65
N LYS A 88 5.48 -10.29 8.51
CA LYS A 88 6.93 -10.39 8.32
C LYS A 88 7.69 -9.08 8.60
N ILE A 89 7.01 -7.94 8.43
CA ILE A 89 7.61 -6.60 8.61
C ILE A 89 7.09 -5.85 9.85
N SER A 90 6.12 -6.40 10.57
CA SER A 90 5.43 -5.75 11.69
C SER A 90 6.37 -5.22 12.79
N ASN A 91 7.54 -5.84 12.99
CA ASN A 91 8.54 -5.33 13.96
C ASN A 91 9.09 -3.94 13.60
N TYR A 92 9.07 -3.56 12.31
CA TYR A 92 9.47 -2.23 11.82
C TYR A 92 8.29 -1.27 11.70
N PHE A 93 7.06 -1.74 11.95
CA PHE A 93 5.86 -0.93 11.88
C PHE A 93 5.70 -0.08 13.14
N LYS A 94 6.09 1.20 12.99
CA LYS A 94 6.08 2.23 14.01
C LYS A 94 6.31 3.58 13.32
N ASN A 95 5.33 4.48 13.39
CA ASN A 95 5.43 5.78 12.75
C ASN A 95 5.81 5.62 11.26
N SER A 96 4.97 4.87 10.55
CA SER A 96 5.28 4.27 9.26
C SER A 96 4.26 4.62 8.19
N TYR A 97 4.73 4.86 6.97
CA TYR A 97 3.93 4.65 5.78
C TYR A 97 3.80 3.15 5.47
N VAL A 98 2.64 2.73 4.99
CA VAL A 98 2.40 1.42 4.34
C VAL A 98 1.86 1.70 2.95
N ILE A 99 2.52 1.12 1.94
CA ILE A 99 2.33 1.42 0.53
C ILE A 99 2.21 0.12 -0.25
N ASP A 100 1.16 -0.02 -1.05
CA ASP A 100 1.03 -1.11 -2.01
C ASP A 100 1.87 -0.82 -3.26
N ALA A 101 2.58 -1.83 -3.76
CA ALA A 101 3.60 -1.63 -4.79
C ALA A 101 3.06 -1.46 -6.22
N ASP A 102 1.74 -1.54 -6.40
CA ASP A 102 0.99 -1.20 -7.62
C ASP A 102 0.52 0.25 -7.66
N VAL A 103 0.65 1.00 -6.58
CA VAL A 103 0.37 2.44 -6.58
C VAL A 103 1.41 3.14 -7.45
N VAL A 104 0.93 3.96 -8.38
CA VAL A 104 1.72 4.78 -9.30
C VAL A 104 1.51 6.23 -8.90
N LEU A 105 2.54 6.86 -8.34
CA LEU A 105 2.55 8.28 -8.01
C LEU A 105 3.12 9.12 -9.16
N PHE A 106 2.45 10.20 -9.53
CA PHE A 106 2.92 11.18 -10.52
C PHE A 106 3.55 12.42 -9.87
N ARG A 107 3.26 12.66 -8.59
CA ARG A 107 3.93 13.65 -7.75
C ARG A 107 4.32 13.08 -6.41
N ASN A 108 5.20 13.77 -5.69
CA ASN A 108 5.52 13.41 -4.31
C ASN A 108 4.35 13.78 -3.38
N VAL A 109 3.79 12.78 -2.70
CA VAL A 109 2.67 12.93 -1.74
C VAL A 109 3.09 12.65 -0.30
N PHE A 110 4.35 12.27 -0.09
CA PHE A 110 4.84 11.89 1.22
C PHE A 110 5.23 13.13 2.03
N LEU A 111 4.93 13.11 3.31
CA LEU A 111 5.23 14.18 4.25
C LEU A 111 6.13 13.63 5.36
N GLU A 112 7.15 14.39 5.73
CA GLU A 112 8.09 14.02 6.81
C GLU A 112 7.40 13.93 8.18
N LYS A 113 6.23 14.56 8.34
CA LYS A 113 5.45 14.54 9.57
C LYS A 113 3.96 14.64 9.27
N LEU A 114 3.17 13.76 9.90
CA LEU A 114 1.71 13.87 9.97
C LEU A 114 1.26 13.82 11.42
N GLU A 115 0.24 14.62 11.74
CA GLU A 115 -0.29 14.73 13.10
C GLU A 115 -1.18 13.56 13.49
N ASN A 116 -1.78 12.88 12.50
CA ASN A 116 -2.76 11.82 12.67
C ASN A 116 -2.43 10.64 11.74
N SER A 117 -2.80 9.43 12.13
CA SER A 117 -2.84 8.30 11.19
C SER A 117 -3.84 8.63 10.08
N THR A 118 -3.47 8.33 8.84
CA THR A 118 -4.13 8.89 7.66
C THR A 118 -4.19 7.86 6.54
N TYR A 119 -5.36 7.65 5.96
CA TYR A 119 -5.51 6.97 4.66
C TYR A 119 -5.48 7.98 3.52
N PHE A 120 -4.71 7.70 2.48
CA PHE A 120 -4.71 8.50 1.26
C PHE A 120 -5.78 7.96 0.31
N LEU A 121 -6.55 8.87 -0.28
CA LEU A 121 -7.68 8.55 -1.13
C LEU A 121 -7.49 9.11 -2.52
N VAL A 122 -8.15 8.47 -3.48
CA VAL A 122 -8.33 8.96 -4.85
C VAL A 122 -9.80 8.85 -5.25
N GLN A 123 -10.24 9.72 -6.16
CA GLN A 123 -11.52 9.57 -6.82
C GLN A 123 -11.37 8.54 -7.95
N ARG A 124 -12.25 7.54 -7.97
CA ARG A 124 -12.32 6.54 -9.04
C ARG A 124 -13.58 6.74 -9.85
N SER A 125 -13.45 6.60 -11.16
CA SER A 125 -14.56 6.65 -12.11
C SER A 125 -15.02 5.26 -12.56
N LYS A 126 -14.29 4.19 -12.17
CA LYS A 126 -14.65 2.80 -12.47
C LYS A 126 -15.68 2.29 -11.49
N LYS A 127 -16.67 1.54 -12.01
CA LYS A 127 -17.66 0.81 -11.20
C LYS A 127 -17.12 -0.53 -10.75
N GLU A 128 -16.12 -0.50 -9.88
CA GLU A 128 -15.55 -1.69 -9.23
C GLU A 128 -15.70 -1.56 -7.72
N LYS A 129 -15.69 -2.70 -7.01
CA LYS A 129 -15.84 -2.69 -5.56
C LYS A 129 -14.57 -2.22 -4.90
N GLU A 130 -14.68 -1.12 -4.18
CA GLU A 130 -13.57 -0.40 -3.57
C GLU A 130 -13.83 -0.15 -2.09
N TRP A 131 -12.75 0.11 -1.35
CA TRP A 131 -12.83 0.40 0.09
C TRP A 131 -13.09 1.89 0.28
N ILE A 132 -14.30 2.24 0.71
CA ILE A 132 -14.76 3.62 0.83
C ILE A 132 -14.87 4.00 2.30
N PRO A 133 -14.07 4.98 2.78
CA PRO A 133 -14.16 5.44 4.16
C PRO A 133 -15.37 6.36 4.34
N ILE A 134 -16.15 6.09 5.38
CA ILE A 134 -17.27 6.95 5.79
C ILE A 134 -16.83 7.78 6.98
N LEU A 135 -16.82 9.10 6.80
CA LEU A 135 -16.36 10.05 7.81
C LEU A 135 -17.48 10.45 8.76
N ASP A 136 -17.15 10.64 10.03
CA ASP A 136 -18.03 11.32 10.97
C ASP A 136 -17.97 12.85 10.81
N LYS A 137 -18.75 13.56 11.63
CA LYS A 137 -18.83 15.04 11.60
C LYS A 137 -17.50 15.74 11.91
N THR A 138 -16.51 15.04 12.44
CA THR A 138 -15.19 15.56 12.80
C THR A 138 -14.12 15.25 11.74
N GLY A 139 -14.50 14.56 10.66
CA GLY A 139 -13.57 14.14 9.60
C GLY A 139 -12.74 12.91 9.97
N ILE A 140 -13.16 12.14 10.97
CA ILE A 140 -12.54 10.87 11.36
C ILE A 140 -13.31 9.73 10.70
N ILE A 141 -12.59 8.71 10.22
CA ILE A 141 -13.20 7.51 9.64
C ILE A 141 -13.99 6.78 10.73
N SER A 142 -15.29 6.61 10.49
CA SER A 142 -16.21 5.87 11.36
C SER A 142 -16.33 4.40 10.96
N GLN A 143 -16.27 4.13 9.65
CA GLN A 143 -16.31 2.81 9.05
C GLN A 143 -15.65 2.84 7.67
N ILE A 144 -15.30 1.66 7.14
CA ILE A 144 -14.83 1.49 5.77
C ILE A 144 -15.71 0.42 5.15
N ASP A 145 -16.47 0.82 4.14
CA ASP A 145 -17.41 -0.01 3.41
C ASP A 145 -16.76 -0.53 2.11
N VAL A 146 -17.27 -1.64 1.59
CA VAL A 146 -16.86 -2.17 0.29
C VAL A 146 -18.03 -2.00 -0.67
N SER A 147 -17.95 -1.03 -1.56
CA SER A 147 -19.01 -0.73 -2.55
C SER A 147 -18.42 -0.25 -3.87
N ASP A 148 -19.26 -0.21 -4.89
CA ASP A 148 -18.98 0.31 -6.23
C ASP A 148 -19.52 1.74 -6.44
N ASP A 149 -19.75 2.46 -5.34
CA ASP A 149 -20.16 3.86 -5.35
C ASP A 149 -19.04 4.74 -5.94
N GLU A 150 -19.42 5.76 -6.70
CA GLU A 150 -18.50 6.77 -7.24
C GLU A 150 -18.09 7.78 -6.15
N LYS A 151 -17.30 7.30 -5.18
CA LYS A 151 -16.80 8.07 -4.03
C LYS A 151 -15.29 7.88 -3.89
N PRO A 152 -14.60 8.79 -3.17
CA PRO A 152 -13.21 8.59 -2.83
C PRO A 152 -12.99 7.26 -2.10
N SER A 153 -12.01 6.49 -2.57
CA SER A 153 -11.65 5.20 -1.99
C SER A 153 -10.17 5.12 -1.66
N LEU A 154 -9.79 4.09 -0.88
CA LEU A 154 -8.41 3.86 -0.47
C LEU A 154 -7.50 3.71 -1.71
N LEU A 155 -6.35 4.39 -1.68
CA LEU A 155 -5.32 4.33 -2.74
C LEU A 155 -4.29 3.21 -2.53
N GLY A 156 -4.28 2.53 -1.39
CA GLY A 156 -3.15 1.66 -1.02
C GLY A 156 -1.95 2.44 -0.46
N ILE A 157 -2.14 3.69 -0.02
CA ILE A 157 -1.18 4.44 0.81
C ILE A 157 -1.84 4.82 2.13
N SER A 158 -1.16 4.51 3.23
CA SER A 158 -1.57 4.93 4.57
C SER A 158 -0.37 5.30 5.42
N PHE A 159 -0.59 6.16 6.41
CA PHE A 159 0.37 6.51 7.43
C PHE A 159 -0.17 6.18 8.82
N TRP A 160 0.67 5.62 9.69
CA TRP A 160 0.29 5.18 11.03
C TRP A 160 1.24 5.71 12.08
N LYS A 161 0.72 6.47 13.03
CA LYS A 161 1.46 6.95 14.20
C LYS A 161 1.87 5.81 15.11
N GLU A 162 2.85 6.08 15.96
CA GLU A 162 3.40 5.09 16.90
C GLU A 162 2.34 4.38 17.76
N ASN A 163 1.43 5.14 18.41
CA ASN A 163 0.40 4.55 19.25
C ASN A 163 -0.57 3.66 18.47
N ASP A 164 -1.00 4.11 17.28
CA ASP A 164 -1.91 3.35 16.42
C ASP A 164 -1.20 2.11 15.85
N SER A 165 0.08 2.25 15.48
CA SER A 165 0.92 1.13 15.05
C SER A 165 1.01 0.06 16.13
N PHE A 166 1.13 0.46 17.41
CA PHE A 166 1.14 -0.46 18.53
C PHE A 166 -0.18 -1.23 18.66
N LEU A 167 -1.32 -0.55 18.55
CA LEU A 167 -2.64 -1.19 18.60
C LEU A 167 -2.87 -2.17 17.44
N ILE A 168 -2.49 -1.78 16.23
CA ILE A 168 -2.57 -2.64 15.04
C ILE A 168 -1.69 -3.89 15.19
N LYS A 169 -0.46 -3.75 15.71
CA LYS A 169 0.41 -4.92 15.97
C LYS A 169 -0.15 -5.84 17.03
N LYS A 170 -0.80 -5.30 18.06
CA LYS A 170 -1.47 -6.10 19.07
C LYS A 170 -2.67 -6.85 18.49
N GLU A 171 -3.43 -6.23 17.61
CA GLU A 171 -4.58 -6.87 16.95
C GLU A 171 -4.14 -7.90 15.91
N LEU A 172 -3.01 -7.70 15.23
CA LEU A 172 -2.46 -8.60 14.22
C LEU A 172 -2.37 -10.05 14.71
N SER A 173 -2.06 -10.32 15.98
CA SER A 173 -1.98 -11.69 16.50
C SER A 173 -3.29 -12.47 16.34
N ASN A 174 -4.44 -11.79 16.33
CA ASN A 174 -5.75 -12.42 16.14
C ASN A 174 -6.00 -12.86 14.69
N TYR A 175 -5.16 -12.41 13.75
CA TYR A 175 -5.27 -12.69 12.32
C TYR A 175 -4.26 -13.73 11.82
N LEU A 176 -3.43 -14.29 12.71
CA LEU A 176 -2.37 -15.24 12.35
C LEU A 176 -2.81 -16.71 12.42
N SER A 177 -4.10 -16.99 12.67
CA SER A 177 -4.61 -18.36 12.57
C SER A 177 -4.58 -18.85 11.12
N ILE A 178 -4.37 -20.15 10.92
CA ILE A 178 -4.33 -20.77 9.58
C ILE A 178 -5.63 -20.49 8.82
N ASP A 179 -6.79 -20.58 9.49
CA ASP A 179 -8.09 -20.30 8.89
C ASP A 179 -8.21 -18.87 8.37
N THR A 180 -7.65 -17.90 9.09
CA THR A 180 -7.67 -16.49 8.68
C THR A 180 -6.70 -16.25 7.53
N LEU A 181 -5.45 -16.73 7.66
CA LEU A 181 -4.40 -16.52 6.66
C LEU A 181 -4.71 -17.20 5.32
N SER A 182 -5.38 -18.35 5.35
CA SER A 182 -5.76 -19.12 4.15
C SER A 182 -7.01 -18.56 3.48
N ASN A 183 -7.72 -17.61 4.09
CA ASN A 183 -8.89 -17.00 3.50
C ASN A 183 -8.46 -15.81 2.61
N PRO A 184 -8.62 -15.90 1.28
CA PRO A 184 -8.13 -14.90 0.35
C PRO A 184 -8.84 -13.54 0.46
N LYS A 185 -9.97 -13.48 1.18
CA LYS A 185 -10.74 -12.24 1.38
C LYS A 185 -10.09 -11.28 2.36
N TYR A 186 -9.19 -11.77 3.22
CA TYR A 186 -8.58 -10.93 4.24
C TYR A 186 -7.29 -10.28 3.76
N TYR A 187 -7.23 -8.96 3.91
CA TYR A 187 -6.08 -8.12 3.63
C TYR A 187 -5.55 -7.57 4.96
N TRP A 188 -4.31 -7.06 4.95
CA TRP A 188 -3.75 -6.42 6.15
C TRP A 188 -4.62 -5.24 6.62
N ASP A 189 -5.29 -4.53 5.70
CA ASP A 189 -6.26 -3.46 5.97
C ASP A 189 -7.47 -3.88 6.80
N ASP A 190 -7.82 -5.18 6.85
CA ASP A 190 -8.89 -5.65 7.73
C ASP A 190 -8.58 -5.44 9.22
N ILE A 191 -7.28 -5.38 9.58
CA ILE A 191 -6.82 -5.16 10.95
C ILE A 191 -7.13 -3.71 11.40
N PRO A 192 -6.63 -2.65 10.75
CA PRO A 192 -7.01 -1.29 11.09
C PRO A 192 -8.51 -1.04 10.89
N ARG A 193 -9.15 -1.62 9.86
CA ARG A 193 -10.60 -1.51 9.65
C ARG A 193 -11.41 -2.01 10.85
N LYS A 194 -11.04 -3.15 11.44
CA LYS A 194 -11.67 -3.67 12.66
C LYS A 194 -11.50 -2.72 13.85
N LEU A 195 -10.31 -2.14 14.00
CA LEU A 195 -10.02 -1.22 15.10
C LEU A 195 -10.73 0.13 14.94
N ILE A 196 -10.87 0.63 13.71
CA ILE A 196 -11.67 1.80 13.36
C ILE A 196 -13.15 1.56 13.71
N PHE A 197 -13.72 0.45 13.22
CA PHE A 197 -15.12 0.10 13.47
C PHE A 197 -15.43 -0.05 14.98
N THR A 198 -14.48 -0.57 15.76
CA THR A 198 -14.60 -0.69 17.22
C THR A 198 -14.16 0.57 17.98
N LYS A 199 -13.93 1.69 17.29
CA LYS A 199 -13.55 3.01 17.84
C LYS A 199 -12.27 3.00 18.67
N LYS A 200 -11.36 2.07 18.39
CA LYS A 200 -10.02 2.00 18.99
C LYS A 200 -8.99 2.82 18.24
N LEU A 201 -9.26 3.19 16.99
CA LEU A 201 -8.41 4.06 16.18
C LEU A 201 -9.21 5.27 15.69
N ALA A 202 -8.57 6.43 15.72
CA ALA A 202 -9.06 7.66 15.11
C ALA A 202 -8.16 7.99 13.90
N VAL A 203 -8.68 7.73 12.70
CA VAL A 203 -7.91 7.84 11.45
C VAL A 203 -8.54 8.91 10.58
N LYS A 204 -7.70 9.78 10.00
CA LYS A 204 -8.12 10.81 9.04
C LYS A 204 -7.95 10.32 7.60
N THR A 205 -8.43 11.12 6.66
CA THR A 205 -8.20 10.91 5.24
C THR A 205 -7.46 12.08 4.62
N PHE A 206 -6.74 11.81 3.54
CA PHE A 206 -6.13 12.82 2.68
C PHE A 206 -6.52 12.51 1.24
N LEU A 207 -7.40 13.33 0.65
CA LEU A 207 -7.82 13.18 -0.73
C LEU A 207 -6.78 13.79 -1.67
N LEU A 208 -6.24 12.97 -2.57
CA LEU A 208 -5.38 13.42 -3.66
C LEU A 208 -6.21 13.95 -4.84
N ASN A 209 -5.59 14.76 -5.68
CA ASN A 209 -6.15 15.12 -6.97
C ASN A 209 -6.05 13.93 -7.93
N ASP A 210 -6.97 13.87 -8.89
CA ASP A 210 -7.06 12.78 -9.87
C ASP A 210 -5.78 12.58 -10.71
N CYS A 211 -4.95 13.62 -10.86
CA CYS A 211 -3.69 13.56 -11.59
C CYS A 211 -2.48 13.18 -10.73
N ASP A 212 -2.63 13.03 -9.42
CA ASP A 212 -1.50 12.81 -8.52
C ASP A 212 -1.05 11.35 -8.46
N ALA A 213 -2.01 10.43 -8.61
CA ALA A 213 -1.78 9.01 -8.40
C ALA A 213 -2.81 8.15 -9.15
N GLY A 214 -2.44 6.90 -9.40
CA GLY A 214 -3.35 5.85 -9.85
C GLY A 214 -2.85 4.47 -9.44
N GLU A 215 -3.57 3.43 -9.85
CA GLU A 215 -3.21 2.04 -9.57
C GLU A 215 -3.00 1.23 -10.84
N MET A 216 -2.04 0.32 -10.76
CA MET A 216 -1.65 -0.57 -11.85
C MET A 216 -2.14 -2.00 -11.56
N ASP A 217 -3.45 -2.19 -11.63
CA ASP A 217 -4.13 -3.46 -11.34
C ASP A 217 -4.22 -4.41 -12.55
N THR A 218 -4.33 -3.83 -13.74
CA THR A 218 -4.41 -4.52 -15.02
C THR A 218 -3.44 -3.94 -16.05
N VAL A 219 -3.17 -4.68 -17.12
CA VAL A 219 -2.35 -4.19 -18.23
C VAL A 219 -2.94 -2.92 -18.85
N GLU A 220 -4.27 -2.83 -18.93
CA GLU A 220 -4.95 -1.64 -19.45
C GLU A 220 -4.71 -0.42 -18.55
N ASP A 221 -4.70 -0.61 -17.22
CA ASP A 221 -4.37 0.47 -16.28
C ASP A 221 -2.95 0.97 -16.52
N TYR A 222 -1.99 0.06 -16.63
CA TYR A 222 -0.61 0.40 -16.93
C TYR A 222 -0.50 1.22 -18.22
N LEU A 223 -1.12 0.76 -19.31
CA LEU A 223 -1.10 1.45 -20.60
C LEU A 223 -1.76 2.85 -20.53
N ASN A 224 -2.80 3.01 -19.73
CA ASN A 224 -3.44 4.32 -19.52
C ASN A 224 -2.58 5.25 -18.66
N LEU A 225 -1.92 4.74 -17.62
CA LEU A 225 -0.97 5.49 -16.81
C LEU A 225 0.23 5.98 -17.62
N LEU A 226 0.66 5.24 -18.65
CA LEU A 226 1.73 5.70 -19.57
C LEU A 226 1.31 6.89 -20.45
N LYS A 227 0.00 7.12 -20.65
CA LYS A 227 -0.52 8.25 -21.42
C LYS A 227 -0.59 9.55 -20.61
N TYR A 228 -0.55 9.46 -19.28
CA TYR A 228 -0.38 10.60 -18.38
C TYR A 228 1.02 11.21 -18.58
N LYS A 229 1.20 11.96 -19.67
CA LYS A 229 2.37 12.81 -19.86
C LYS A 229 2.24 14.02 -18.95
N ASN A 230 3.32 14.34 -18.25
CA ASN A 230 3.50 15.54 -17.45
C ASN A 230 2.96 16.77 -18.21
N SER A 231 1.78 17.22 -17.83
CA SER A 231 1.23 18.54 -18.15
C SER A 231 1.98 19.60 -17.37
#